data_AF-A0A350THX8-F1
#
_entry.id   AF-A0A350THX8-F1
#
_cell.length_a   1.000
_cell.length_b   1.000
_cell.length_c   1.000
_cell.angle_alpha   90.00
_cell.angle_beta   90.00
_cell.angle_gamma   90.00
#
_symmetry.space_group_name_H-M   'P 1'
#
loop_
_entity.id
_entity.type
_entity.pdbx_description
1 polymer ?
#
loop_
_entity_poly.entity_id
_entity_poly.type
_entity_poly.pdbx_seq_one_letter_code
_entity_poly.pdbx_strand_id
1 'polypeptide(L)'
;MDKKKLMELAERYQHKADTAFQNYQETGITRYDTARRNNEDMAEALRMAASAKEDHDRMIHLRGVLSQLAWRAAEANRASEEERPRKMQAVLGELLSAARMQGLIRDEGGDFK
;
A
#
# COMPACT_ATOMS: atom_id res chain seq x y z
N MET A 1 -8.02 9.32 -8.53
CA MET A 1 -6.71 9.96 -8.38
C MET A 1 -5.69 8.88 -8.04
N ASP A 2 -4.54 8.80 -8.70
CA ASP A 2 -3.50 7.79 -8.41
C ASP A 2 -2.52 8.28 -7.33
N LYS A 3 -1.73 7.36 -6.74
CA LYS A 3 -0.75 7.69 -5.68
C LYS A 3 0.23 8.77 -6.14
N LYS A 4 0.70 8.69 -7.38
CA LYS A 4 1.67 9.63 -7.96
C LYS A 4 1.10 11.05 -8.00
N LYS A 5 -0.13 11.22 -8.48
CA LYS A 5 -0.82 12.52 -8.50
C LYS A 5 -1.07 13.08 -7.11
N LEU A 6 -1.35 12.24 -6.11
CA LEU A 6 -1.49 12.68 -4.72
C LEU A 6 -0.15 13.18 -4.17
N MET A 7 0.94 12.47 -4.45
CA MET A 7 2.29 12.87 -4.05
C MET A 7 2.75 14.16 -4.75
N GLU A 8 2.53 14.28 -6.06
CA GLU A 8 2.83 15.51 -6.82
C GLU A 8 2.07 16.72 -6.26
N LEU A 9 0.80 16.53 -5.86
CA LEU A 9 0.02 17.59 -5.24
C LEU A 9 0.55 17.92 -3.84
N ALA A 10 0.93 16.91 -3.04
CA ALA A 10 1.53 17.12 -1.73
C ALA A 10 2.83 17.93 -1.82
N GLU A 11 3.69 17.64 -2.80
CA GLU A 11 4.92 18.39 -3.06
C GLU A 11 4.63 19.85 -3.44
N ARG A 12 3.61 20.09 -4.27
CA ARG A 12 3.19 21.46 -4.61
C ARG A 12 2.72 22.25 -3.40
N TYR A 13 1.97 21.62 -2.49
CA TYR A 13 1.54 22.27 -1.25
C TYR A 13 2.72 22.48 -0.29
N GLN A 14 3.65 21.53 -0.20
CA GLN A 14 4.88 21.72 0.57
C GLN A 14 5.68 22.93 0.06
N HIS A 15 5.88 23.05 -1.25
CA HIS A 15 6.58 24.22 -1.81
C HIS A 15 5.86 25.53 -1.48
N LYS A 16 4.51 25.55 -1.49
CA LYS A 16 3.76 26.74 -1.07
C LYS A 16 3.96 27.05 0.41
N ALA A 17 4.02 26.03 1.26
CA ALA A 17 4.35 26.20 2.67
C ALA A 17 5.75 26.79 2.86
N ASP A 18 6.74 26.28 2.14
CA ASP A 18 8.13 26.73 2.23
C ASP A 18 8.26 28.21 1.79
N THR A 19 7.60 28.59 0.68
CA THR A 19 7.54 29.99 0.24
C THR A 19 6.81 30.88 1.26
N ALA A 20 5.71 30.41 1.84
CA ALA A 20 5.00 31.16 2.88
C ALA A 20 5.87 31.32 4.14
N PHE A 21 6.65 30.30 4.50
CA PHE A 21 7.59 30.37 5.62
C PHE A 21 8.68 31.42 5.36
N GLN A 22 9.28 31.44 4.17
CA GLN A 22 10.26 32.47 3.78
C GLN A 22 9.67 33.88 3.90
N ASN A 23 8.48 34.11 3.34
CA ASN A 23 7.80 35.40 3.45
C ASN A 23 7.50 35.80 4.90
N TYR A 24 7.18 34.83 5.75
CA TYR A 24 6.98 35.09 7.19
C TYR A 24 8.30 35.47 7.87
N GLN A 25 9.40 34.79 7.57
CA GLN A 25 10.73 35.11 8.12
C GLN A 25 11.18 36.52 7.70
N GLU A 26 10.89 36.93 6.46
CA GLU A 26 11.27 38.24 5.94
C GLU A 26 10.40 39.39 6.46
N THR A 27 9.09 39.16 6.63
CA THR A 27 8.14 40.25 6.90
C THR A 27 7.54 40.25 8.31
N GLY A 28 7.61 39.12 9.02
CA GLY A 28 6.92 38.91 10.30
C GLY A 28 5.38 38.90 10.20
N ILE A 29 4.80 39.00 9.01
CA ILE A 29 3.33 39.10 8.84
C ILE A 29 2.68 37.75 9.12
N THR A 30 1.87 37.67 10.17
CA THR A 30 1.21 36.44 10.63
C THR A 30 0.40 35.71 9.57
N ARG A 31 -0.16 36.42 8.57
CA ARG A 31 -0.88 35.81 7.43
C ARG A 31 -0.03 34.77 6.72
N TYR A 32 1.28 34.98 6.61
CA TYR A 32 2.19 34.02 5.99
C TYR A 32 2.41 32.79 6.85
N ASP A 33 2.47 32.91 8.19
CA ASP A 33 2.50 31.73 9.07
C ASP A 33 1.19 30.93 8.99
N THR A 34 0.03 31.60 8.94
CA THR A 34 -1.25 30.91 8.71
C THR A 34 -1.26 30.18 7.36
N ALA A 35 -0.78 30.83 6.30
CA ALA A 35 -0.69 30.20 4.98
C ALA A 35 0.27 29.01 4.98
N ARG A 36 1.42 29.10 5.68
CA ARG A 36 2.37 28.00 5.84
C ARG A 36 1.69 26.78 6.45
N ARG A 37 1.06 26.93 7.63
CA ARG A 37 0.38 25.84 8.34
C ARG A 37 -0.70 25.18 7.49
N ASN A 38 -1.56 25.97 6.85
CA ASN A 38 -2.62 25.43 5.99
C ASN A 38 -2.07 24.62 4.80
N ASN A 39 -0.94 25.04 4.24
CA ASN A 39 -0.30 24.31 3.15
C ASN A 39 0.41 23.04 3.65
N GLU A 40 1.02 23.07 4.85
CA GLU A 40 1.60 21.88 5.51
C GLU A 40 0.53 20.83 5.81
N ASP A 41 -0.58 21.25 6.43
CA ASP A 41 -1.72 20.37 6.76
C ASP A 41 -2.26 19.69 5.49
N MET A 42 -2.38 20.45 4.39
CA MET A 42 -2.83 19.92 3.11
C MET A 42 -1.81 18.94 2.50
N ALA A 43 -0.52 19.25 2.56
CA ALA A 43 0.53 18.36 2.08
C ALA A 43 0.53 17.04 2.86
N GLU A 44 0.37 17.10 4.18
CA GLU A 44 0.27 15.92 5.05
C GLU A 44 -0.98 15.10 4.73
N ALA A 45 -2.16 15.73 4.63
CA ALA A 45 -3.39 15.05 4.27
C ALA A 45 -3.29 14.31 2.93
N LEU A 46 -2.61 14.91 1.95
CA LEU A 46 -2.38 14.29 0.64
C LEU A 46 -1.42 13.10 0.71
N ARG A 47 -0.36 13.17 1.52
CA ARG A 47 0.54 12.02 1.78
C ARG A 47 -0.21 10.88 2.48
N MET A 48 -1.04 11.20 3.48
CA MET A 48 -1.89 10.22 4.14
C MET A 48 -2.86 9.55 3.16
N ALA A 49 -3.51 10.33 2.30
CA ALA A 49 -4.39 9.79 1.26
C ALA A 49 -3.63 8.90 0.25
N ALA A 50 -2.39 9.28 -0.10
CA ALA A 50 -1.54 8.48 -0.98
C ALA A 50 -1.19 7.12 -0.35
N SER A 51 -0.85 7.09 0.94
CA SER A 51 -0.60 5.85 1.69
C SER A 51 -1.86 5.00 1.80
N ALA A 52 -2.99 5.60 2.20
CA ALA A 52 -4.26 4.90 2.32
C ALA A 52 -4.71 4.29 0.99
N LYS A 53 -4.46 4.98 -0.12
CA LYS A 53 -4.73 4.44 -1.46
C LYS A 53 -3.86 3.23 -1.78
N GLU A 54 -2.57 3.29 -1.48
CA GLU A 54 -1.66 2.16 -1.69
C GLU A 54 -2.09 0.95 -0.87
N ASP A 55 -2.41 1.14 0.41
CA ASP A 55 -2.89 0.09 1.29
C ASP A 55 -4.21 -0.50 0.79
N HIS A 56 -5.11 0.35 0.29
CA HIS A 56 -6.36 -0.09 -0.31
C HIS A 56 -6.13 -0.94 -1.58
N ASP A 57 -5.23 -0.51 -2.47
CA ASP A 57 -4.90 -1.25 -3.70
C ASP A 57 -4.27 -2.61 -3.35
N ARG A 58 -3.41 -2.68 -2.33
CA ARG A 58 -2.86 -3.95 -1.78
C ARG A 58 -3.97 -4.84 -1.22
N MET A 59 -4.92 -4.27 -0.48
CA MET A 59 -6.04 -5.02 0.10
C MET A 59 -6.96 -5.60 -1.00
N ILE A 60 -7.26 -4.85 -2.05
CA ILE A 60 -8.01 -5.35 -3.21
C ILE A 60 -7.29 -6.55 -3.83
N HIS A 61 -5.98 -6.43 -4.04
CA HIS A 61 -5.19 -7.51 -4.62
C HIS A 61 -5.20 -8.77 -3.73
N LEU A 62 -4.97 -8.61 -2.42
CA LEU A 62 -5.03 -9.72 -1.45
C LEU A 62 -6.40 -10.41 -1.45
N ARG A 63 -7.49 -9.64 -1.52
CA ARG A 63 -8.84 -10.22 -1.63
C ARG A 63 -9.00 -11.06 -2.90
N GLY A 64 -8.46 -10.59 -4.03
CA GLY A 64 -8.46 -11.35 -5.28
C GLY A 64 -7.72 -12.68 -5.17
N VAL A 65 -6.50 -12.65 -4.62
CA VAL A 65 -5.69 -13.86 -4.37
C VAL A 65 -6.42 -14.83 -3.44
N LEU A 66 -6.99 -14.33 -2.35
CA LEU A 66 -7.75 -15.15 -1.40
C LEU A 66 -8.97 -15.80 -2.06
N SER A 67 -9.72 -15.06 -2.89
CA SER A 67 -10.85 -15.62 -3.63
C SER A 67 -10.43 -16.75 -4.58
N GLN A 68 -9.30 -16.59 -5.28
CA GLN A 68 -8.76 -17.64 -6.16
C GLN A 68 -8.33 -18.88 -5.36
N LEU A 69 -7.58 -18.69 -4.27
CA LEU A 69 -7.16 -19.79 -3.39
C LEU A 69 -8.37 -20.52 -2.79
N ALA A 70 -9.37 -19.78 -2.30
CA ALA A 70 -10.58 -20.37 -1.74
C ALA A 70 -11.36 -21.18 -2.78
N TRP A 71 -11.47 -20.68 -4.02
CA TRP A 71 -12.11 -21.40 -5.11
C TRP A 71 -11.36 -22.70 -5.45
N ARG A 72 -10.03 -22.65 -5.59
CA ARG A 72 -9.20 -23.85 -5.86
C ARG A 72 -9.22 -24.85 -4.70
N ALA A 73 -9.22 -24.36 -3.45
CA ALA A 73 -9.36 -25.20 -2.27
C ALA A 73 -10.71 -25.92 -2.25
N ALA A 74 -11.81 -25.22 -2.58
CA ALA A 74 -13.13 -25.84 -2.69
C ALA A 74 -13.19 -26.87 -3.82
N GLU A 75 -12.56 -26.61 -4.96
CA GLU A 75 -12.45 -27.56 -6.07
C GLU A 75 -11.65 -28.82 -5.66
N ALA A 76 -10.49 -28.63 -5.00
CA ALA A 76 -9.67 -29.72 -4.48
C ALA A 76 -10.45 -30.58 -3.48
N ASN A 77 -11.23 -29.95 -2.58
CA ASN A 77 -12.02 -30.66 -1.58
C ASN A 77 -13.15 -31.50 -2.19
N ARG A 78 -13.70 -31.06 -3.34
CA ARG A 78 -14.75 -31.79 -4.09
C ARG A 78 -14.19 -32.85 -5.03
N ALA A 79 -12.88 -32.89 -5.23
CA ALA A 79 -12.24 -33.86 -6.11
C ALA A 79 -12.32 -35.28 -5.53
N SER A 80 -12.12 -36.26 -6.42
CA SER A 80 -12.01 -37.67 -6.04
C SER A 80 -10.86 -37.87 -5.05
N GLU A 81 -10.89 -38.97 -4.28
CA GLU A 81 -9.81 -39.27 -3.33
C GLU A 81 -8.45 -39.41 -4.00
N GLU A 82 -8.42 -39.86 -5.26
CA GLU A 82 -7.20 -39.99 -6.06
C GLU A 82 -6.62 -38.63 -6.47
N GLU A 83 -7.48 -37.67 -6.86
CA GLU A 83 -7.04 -36.35 -7.33
C GLU A 83 -6.84 -35.31 -6.21
N ARG A 84 -7.56 -35.47 -5.10
CA ARG A 84 -7.58 -34.51 -3.98
C ARG A 84 -6.18 -34.19 -3.44
N PRO A 85 -5.27 -35.16 -3.17
CA PRO A 85 -3.92 -34.85 -2.68
C PRO A 85 -3.15 -33.95 -3.62
N ARG A 86 -3.19 -34.23 -4.94
CA ARG A 86 -2.51 -33.44 -5.95
C ARG A 86 -3.07 -32.02 -6.04
N LYS A 87 -4.41 -31.87 -6.06
CA LYS A 87 -5.05 -30.55 -6.12
C LYS A 87 -4.80 -29.74 -4.85
N MET A 88 -4.81 -30.38 -3.69
CA MET A 88 -4.52 -29.72 -2.42
C MET A 88 -3.05 -29.25 -2.33
N GLN A 89 -2.11 -30.05 -2.84
CA GLN A 89 -0.70 -29.66 -2.91
C GLN A 89 -0.50 -28.41 -3.79
N ALA A 90 -1.24 -28.29 -4.90
CA ALA A 90 -1.19 -27.11 -5.76
C ALA A 90 -1.66 -25.85 -5.01
N VAL A 91 -2.78 -25.95 -4.28
CA VAL A 91 -3.31 -24.84 -3.45
C VAL A 91 -2.29 -24.40 -2.39
N LEU A 92 -1.61 -25.35 -1.73
CA LEU A 92 -0.55 -25.03 -0.76
C LEU A 92 0.63 -24.31 -1.42
N GLY A 93 1.07 -24.76 -2.59
CA GLY A 93 2.14 -24.11 -3.34
C GLY A 93 1.80 -22.66 -3.73
N GLU A 94 0.56 -22.43 -4.18
CA GLU A 94 0.08 -21.10 -4.52
C GLU A 94 -0.05 -20.18 -3.30
N LEU A 95 -0.53 -20.71 -2.16
CA LEU A 95 -0.60 -19.97 -0.91
C LEU A 95 0.79 -19.50 -0.46
N LEU A 96 1.78 -20.41 -0.49
CA LEU A 96 3.16 -20.07 -0.12
C LEU A 96 3.77 -19.04 -1.07
N SER A 97 3.56 -19.20 -2.38
CA SER A 97 4.01 -18.22 -3.39
C SER A 97 3.37 -16.84 -3.16
N ALA A 98 2.06 -16.79 -2.95
CA ALA A 98 1.35 -15.56 -2.63
C ALA A 98 1.86 -14.91 -1.34
N ALA A 99 2.05 -15.69 -0.27
CA ALA A 99 2.56 -15.20 1.00
C ALA A 99 3.96 -14.60 0.87
N ARG A 100 4.84 -15.20 0.04
CA ARG A 100 6.18 -14.66 -0.26
C ARG A 100 6.13 -13.38 -1.06
N MET A 101 5.35 -13.33 -2.14
CA MET A 101 5.20 -12.12 -2.97
C MET A 101 4.66 -10.93 -2.16
N GLN A 102 3.85 -11.20 -1.14
CA GLN A 102 3.30 -10.20 -0.22
C GLN A 102 4.22 -9.90 0.98
N GLY A 103 5.37 -10.57 1.09
CA GLY A 103 6.32 -10.39 2.19
C GLY A 103 5.83 -10.89 3.55
N LEU A 104 4.79 -11.74 3.58
CA LEU A 104 4.22 -12.30 4.82
C LEU A 104 5.08 -13.42 5.40
N ILE A 105 5.80 -14.13 4.54
CA ILE A 105 6.80 -15.13 4.92
C ILE A 105 8.07 -14.89 4.12
N ARG A 106 9.23 -15.15 4.72
CA ARG A 106 10.53 -15.09 4.04
C ARG A 106 10.79 -16.42 3.34
N ASP A 107 11.60 -16.39 2.28
CA ASP A 107 12.18 -17.62 1.76
C ASP A 107 13.12 -18.22 2.80
N GLU A 108 12.76 -19.40 3.32
CA GLU A 108 13.69 -20.28 4.02
C GLU A 108 14.74 -20.75 3.01
N GLY A 109 15.72 -19.88 2.77
CA GLY A 109 16.86 -20.07 1.87
C GLY A 109 18.00 -19.08 2.11
N GLY A 110 17.84 -18.18 3.08
CA GLY A 110 18.93 -17.34 3.61
C GLY A 110 19.30 -17.82 5.01
N ASP A 111 19.98 -18.95 5.08
CA ASP A 111 20.39 -19.59 6.32
C ASP A 111 21.73 -19.02 6.84
N PHE A 112 21.74 -18.72 8.14
CA PHE A 112 22.84 -18.63 9.11
C PHE A 112 23.92 -17.53 9.11
N LYS A 113 24.05 -16.97 10.33
CA LYS A 113 25.18 -16.24 10.97
C LYS A 113 25.51 -14.83 10.48
#